data_AF-A0A1G7XPB7-F1
#
_entry.id   AF-A0A1G7XPB7-F1
#
_cell.length_a   1.000
_cell.length_b   1.000
_cell.length_c   1.000
_cell.angle_alpha   90.00
_cell.angle_beta   90.00
_cell.angle_gamma   90.00
#
_symmetry.space_group_name_H-M   'P 1'
#
loop_
_entity.id
_entity.type
_entity.pdbx_description
1 polymer ?
#
loop_
_entity_poly.entity_id
_entity_poly.type
_entity_poly.pdbx_seq_one_letter_code
_entity_poly.pdbx_strand_id
1 'polypeptide(L)'
;MDSYDIIDGRKVPQLTITSDTVISDKHQGSIKVVGCQLTILGTVNGSISVYQGGSVIIQGQVNGSLAIDQMCTVTILGRCNGSASLANLARVLIEPSGRLAGSIANFGELVVRGAFGGAQSGNGRVRIEGDGYIKQPVIRNGVHYYDW
;
A
#
# COMPACT_ATOMS: atom_id res chain seq x y z
N MET A 1 -20.29 6.83 10.21
CA MET A 1 -19.52 6.89 11.48
C MET A 1 -18.15 7.40 11.13
N ASP A 2 -17.79 8.56 11.68
CA ASP A 2 -16.44 9.09 11.51
C ASP A 2 -15.47 8.20 12.28
N SER A 3 -14.45 7.69 11.59
CA SER A 3 -13.37 6.94 12.20
C SER A 3 -12.29 7.93 12.64
N TYR A 4 -11.63 7.63 13.76
CA TYR A 4 -10.61 8.48 14.37
C TYR A 4 -9.33 7.68 14.56
N ASP A 5 -8.20 8.33 14.34
CA ASP A 5 -6.90 7.83 14.76
C ASP A 5 -6.51 8.41 16.11
N ILE A 6 -5.61 7.74 16.83
CA ILE A 6 -4.97 8.28 18.02
C ILE A 6 -3.55 8.71 17.63
N ILE A 7 -3.32 10.02 17.59
CA ILE A 7 -2.04 10.64 17.25
C ILE A 7 -1.62 11.51 18.43
N ASP A 8 -0.44 11.24 18.99
CA ASP A 8 0.08 11.92 20.19
C ASP A 8 -0.93 11.96 21.35
N GLY A 9 -1.66 10.85 21.53
CA GLY A 9 -2.69 10.68 22.56
C GLY A 9 -4.01 11.39 22.28
N ARG A 10 -4.19 12.02 21.11
CA ARG A 10 -5.40 12.76 20.73
C ARG A 10 -6.17 12.06 19.61
N LYS A 11 -7.49 12.15 19.67
CA LYS A 11 -8.37 11.72 18.57
C LYS A 11 -8.23 12.71 17.41
N VAL A 12 -7.82 12.20 16.26
CA VAL A 12 -7.73 12.95 15.00
C VAL A 12 -8.66 12.30 13.99
N PRO A 13 -9.60 13.05 13.37
CA PRO A 13 -10.43 12.50 12.31
C PRO A 13 -9.58 11.98 11.15
N GLN A 14 -9.99 10.86 10.56
CA GLN A 14 -9.36 10.37 9.35
C GLN A 14 -9.56 11.32 8.17
N LEU A 15 -8.54 11.47 7.33
CA LEU A 15 -8.64 12.29 6.13
C LEU A 15 -9.44 11.53 5.06
N THR A 16 -10.62 12.04 4.70
CA THR A 16 -11.40 11.48 3.59
C THR A 16 -11.18 12.31 2.33
N ILE A 17 -10.78 11.65 1.26
CA ILE A 17 -10.49 12.22 -0.06
C ILE A 17 -11.56 11.72 -1.03
N THR A 18 -12.32 12.64 -1.60
CA THR A 18 -13.44 12.40 -2.54
C THR A 18 -13.23 13.07 -3.89
N SER A 19 -12.08 13.72 -4.08
CA SER A 19 -11.66 14.40 -5.31
C SER A 19 -10.15 14.24 -5.48
N ASP A 20 -9.68 14.24 -6.71
CA ASP A 20 -8.27 13.99 -7.00
C ASP A 20 -7.35 14.92 -6.20
N THR A 21 -6.39 14.32 -5.48
CA THR A 21 -5.59 15.02 -4.47
C THR A 21 -4.13 14.57 -4.53
N VAL A 22 -3.22 15.50 -4.23
CA VAL A 22 -1.80 15.23 -4.09
C VAL A 22 -1.36 15.51 -2.66
N ILE A 23 -0.66 14.57 -2.03
CA ILE A 23 0.05 14.76 -0.76
C ILE A 23 1.54 14.90 -1.09
N SER A 24 2.03 16.14 -1.09
CA SER A 24 3.44 16.49 -1.33
C SER A 24 4.33 16.29 -0.11
N ASP A 25 3.77 16.49 1.08
CA ASP A 25 4.51 16.56 2.33
C ASP A 25 4.21 15.36 3.25
N LYS A 26 4.60 15.48 4.51
CA LYS A 26 4.33 14.47 5.53
C LYS A 26 2.87 14.51 5.97
N HIS A 27 2.17 13.38 5.92
CA HIS A 27 0.87 13.16 6.53
C HIS A 27 0.96 12.15 7.68
N GLN A 28 0.25 12.42 8.76
CA GLN A 28 0.13 11.54 9.92
C GLN A 28 -1.35 11.20 10.11
N GLY A 29 -1.66 9.91 10.16
CA GLY A 29 -3.04 9.43 10.25
C GLY A 29 -3.49 8.65 9.02
N SER A 30 -4.67 8.08 9.15
CA SER A 30 -5.29 7.22 8.16
C SER A 30 -6.03 8.05 7.12
N ILE A 31 -5.94 7.59 5.86
CA ILE A 31 -6.56 8.23 4.70
C ILE A 31 -7.59 7.28 4.10
N LYS A 32 -8.77 7.81 3.80
CA LYS A 32 -9.82 7.12 3.06
C LYS A 32 -9.97 7.75 1.68
N VAL A 33 -9.67 7.01 0.62
CA VAL A 33 -9.81 7.43 -0.77
C VAL A 33 -11.10 6.83 -1.34
N VAL A 34 -11.98 7.67 -1.87
CA VAL A 34 -13.32 7.25 -2.30
C VAL A 34 -13.58 7.76 -3.72
N GLY A 35 -13.61 6.84 -4.69
CA GLY A 35 -14.01 7.14 -6.08
C GLY A 35 -13.14 8.17 -6.81
N CYS A 36 -11.94 8.45 -6.32
CA CYS A 36 -11.00 9.44 -6.86
C CYS A 36 -9.57 8.90 -6.82
N GLN A 37 -8.63 9.70 -7.33
CA GLN A 37 -7.21 9.41 -7.31
C GLN A 37 -6.47 10.17 -6.20
N LEU A 38 -5.68 9.45 -5.41
CA LEU A 38 -4.69 10.03 -4.51
C LEU A 38 -3.29 9.82 -5.06
N THR A 39 -2.51 10.88 -5.24
CA THR A 39 -1.07 10.80 -5.51
C THR A 39 -0.27 11.18 -4.28
N ILE A 40 0.68 10.34 -3.89
CA ILE A 40 1.56 10.56 -2.73
C ILE A 40 2.97 10.80 -3.25
N LEU A 41 3.46 12.04 -3.11
CA LEU A 41 4.85 12.41 -3.39
C LEU A 41 5.68 12.44 -2.09
N GLY A 42 5.04 12.78 -0.98
CA GLY A 42 5.65 12.90 0.34
C GLY A 42 5.69 11.59 1.12
N THR A 43 5.45 11.68 2.43
CA THR A 43 5.43 10.52 3.33
C THR A 43 4.10 10.42 4.06
N VAL A 44 3.41 9.29 3.96
CA VAL A 44 2.24 8.97 4.77
C VAL A 44 2.63 7.99 5.86
N ASN A 45 2.37 8.36 7.11
CA ASN A 45 2.48 7.48 8.26
C ASN A 45 1.08 7.19 8.79
N GLY A 46 0.52 6.06 8.39
CA GLY A 46 -0.86 5.70 8.65
C GLY A 46 -1.42 4.73 7.62
N SER A 47 -2.67 4.32 7.82
CA SER A 47 -3.33 3.36 6.94
C SER A 47 -4.03 4.06 5.79
N ILE A 48 -3.99 3.48 4.59
CA ILE A 48 -4.73 4.00 3.44
C ILE A 48 -5.79 2.96 3.04
N SER A 49 -7.04 3.39 3.02
CA SER A 49 -8.16 2.56 2.55
C SER A 49 -8.72 3.13 1.26
N VAL A 50 -8.83 2.30 0.22
CA VAL A 50 -9.26 2.68 -1.13
C VAL A 50 -10.60 2.02 -1.44
N TYR A 51 -11.59 2.81 -1.82
CA TYR A 51 -12.98 2.38 -2.03
C TYR A 51 -13.57 2.92 -3.33
N GLN A 52 -14.65 2.27 -3.77
CA GLN A 52 -15.54 2.76 -4.83
C GLN A 52 -14.82 3.06 -6.16
N GLY A 53 -13.90 2.17 -6.57
CA GLY A 53 -13.11 2.36 -7.79
C GLY A 53 -12.00 3.41 -7.67
N GLY A 54 -11.69 3.86 -6.45
CA GLY A 54 -10.59 4.78 -6.20
C GLY A 54 -9.23 4.21 -6.61
N SER A 55 -8.27 5.11 -6.79
CA SER A 55 -6.89 4.75 -7.13
C SER A 55 -5.88 5.48 -6.26
N VAL A 56 -4.74 4.84 -5.99
CA VAL A 56 -3.61 5.47 -5.29
C VAL A 56 -2.33 5.30 -6.10
N ILE A 57 -1.58 6.38 -6.28
CA ILE A 57 -0.26 6.39 -6.88
C ILE A 57 0.75 6.78 -5.81
N ILE A 58 1.63 5.84 -5.43
CA ILE A 58 2.66 6.05 -4.42
C ILE A 58 3.99 6.32 -5.13
N GLN A 59 4.38 7.60 -5.24
CA GLN A 59 5.71 8.00 -5.73
C GLN A 59 6.69 8.26 -4.58
N GLY A 60 6.17 8.70 -3.43
CA GLY A 60 6.91 8.90 -2.20
C GLY A 60 6.98 7.65 -1.33
N GLN A 61 6.63 7.79 -0.05
CA GLN A 61 6.70 6.72 0.93
C GLN A 61 5.39 6.56 1.71
N VAL A 62 4.96 5.32 1.92
CA VAL A 62 3.89 4.96 2.86
C VAL A 62 4.46 4.02 3.91
N ASN A 63 4.24 4.35 5.18
CA ASN A 63 4.53 3.51 6.33
C ASN A 63 3.20 3.20 7.03
N GLY A 64 2.64 2.02 6.79
CA GLY A 64 1.34 1.63 7.33
C GLY A 64 0.64 0.60 6.47
N SER A 65 -0.66 0.43 6.71
CA SER A 65 -1.46 -0.62 6.07
C SER A 65 -2.20 -0.09 4.85
N LEU A 66 -2.25 -0.87 3.77
CA LEU A 66 -3.11 -0.64 2.61
C LEU A 66 -4.32 -1.57 2.67
N ALA A 67 -5.53 -1.02 2.60
CA ALA A 67 -6.76 -1.78 2.44
C ALA A 67 -7.41 -1.41 1.11
N ILE A 68 -7.44 -2.34 0.16
CA ILE A 68 -7.80 -2.06 -1.23
C ILE A 68 -9.06 -2.86 -1.56
N ASP A 69 -10.18 -2.14 -1.70
CA ASP A 69 -11.48 -2.74 -1.98
C ASP A 69 -11.61 -3.18 -3.44
N GLN A 70 -12.72 -3.86 -3.75
CA GLN A 70 -13.00 -4.36 -5.09
C GLN A 70 -12.92 -3.24 -6.14
N MET A 71 -12.38 -3.57 -7.32
CA MET A 71 -12.20 -2.65 -8.45
C MET A 71 -11.32 -1.43 -8.16
N CYS A 72 -10.64 -1.38 -7.00
CA CYS A 72 -9.71 -0.32 -6.67
C CYS A 72 -8.28 -0.70 -7.09
N THR A 73 -7.45 0.32 -7.32
CA THR A 73 -6.08 0.12 -7.81
C THR A 73 -5.06 0.87 -6.98
N VAL A 74 -3.89 0.28 -6.78
CA VAL A 74 -2.74 0.97 -6.19
C VAL A 74 -1.52 0.72 -7.07
N THR A 75 -0.87 1.80 -7.48
CA THR A 75 0.40 1.78 -8.22
C THR A 75 1.52 2.29 -7.32
N ILE A 76 2.57 1.48 -7.17
CA ILE A 76 3.72 1.77 -6.31
C ILE A 76 4.92 2.04 -7.22
N LEU A 77 5.33 3.31 -7.28
CA LEU A 77 6.55 3.79 -7.94
C LEU A 77 7.67 4.10 -6.92
N GLY A 78 7.29 4.40 -5.68
CA GLY A 78 8.18 4.67 -4.55
C GLY A 78 8.20 3.50 -3.55
N ARG A 79 8.00 3.78 -2.26
CA ARG A 79 8.16 2.80 -1.18
C ARG A 79 6.85 2.62 -0.40
N CYS A 80 6.43 1.38 -0.23
CA CYS A 80 5.37 1.02 0.70
C CYS A 80 5.92 0.02 1.73
N ASN A 81 5.94 0.42 3.00
CA ASN A 81 6.37 -0.41 4.11
C ASN A 81 5.18 -0.69 5.04
N GLY A 82 4.78 -1.95 5.15
CA GLY A 82 3.68 -2.36 6.02
C GLY A 82 2.88 -3.49 5.41
N SER A 83 1.62 -3.62 5.81
CA SER A 83 0.73 -4.68 5.32
C SER A 83 -0.14 -4.18 4.17
N ALA A 84 -0.54 -5.09 3.28
CA ALA A 84 -1.53 -4.81 2.25
C ALA A 84 -2.61 -5.89 2.23
N SER A 85 -3.86 -5.49 2.07
CA SER A 85 -5.01 -6.38 1.88
C SER A 85 -5.72 -6.01 0.60
N LEU A 86 -5.83 -6.98 -0.32
CA LEU A 86 -6.44 -6.80 -1.63
C LEU A 86 -7.71 -7.65 -1.68
N ALA A 87 -8.85 -7.01 -1.87
CA ALA A 87 -10.10 -7.71 -2.15
C ALA A 87 -10.10 -8.35 -3.54
N ASN A 88 -11.11 -9.18 -3.83
CA ASN A 88 -11.34 -9.70 -5.18
C ASN A 88 -11.43 -8.54 -6.19
N LEU A 89 -10.87 -8.71 -7.38
CA LEU A 89 -10.82 -7.68 -8.45
C LEU A 89 -10.04 -6.40 -8.09
N ALA A 90 -9.46 -6.29 -6.89
CA ALA A 90 -8.49 -5.25 -6.58
C ALA A 90 -7.17 -5.53 -7.29
N ARG A 91 -6.40 -4.48 -7.59
CA ARG A 91 -5.09 -4.62 -8.21
C ARG A 91 -4.02 -3.77 -7.54
N VAL A 92 -2.88 -4.38 -7.26
CA VAL A 92 -1.64 -3.68 -6.91
C VAL A 92 -0.63 -3.88 -8.02
N LEU A 93 -0.01 -2.79 -8.46
CA LEU A 93 1.08 -2.79 -9.42
C LEU A 93 2.31 -2.17 -8.76
N ILE A 94 3.37 -2.95 -8.65
CA ILE A 94 4.69 -2.46 -8.22
C ILE A 94 5.48 -2.18 -9.49
N GLU A 95 5.67 -0.92 -9.84
CA GLU A 95 6.46 -0.50 -11.01
C GLU A 95 7.97 -0.75 -10.78
N PRO A 96 8.82 -0.72 -11.83
CA PRO A 96 10.24 -1.07 -11.72
C PRO A 96 11.02 -0.36 -10.60
N SER A 97 10.75 0.92 -10.35
CA SER A 97 11.36 1.69 -9.26
C SER A 97 10.70 1.46 -7.89
N GLY A 98 9.53 0.84 -7.91
CA GLY A 98 8.66 0.66 -6.78
C GLY A 98 9.06 -0.52 -5.90
N ARG A 99 8.66 -0.42 -4.63
CA ARG A 99 8.89 -1.46 -3.65
C ARG A 99 7.73 -1.59 -2.67
N LEU A 100 7.30 -2.82 -2.46
CA LEU A 100 6.40 -3.22 -1.37
C LEU A 100 7.16 -4.11 -0.38
N ALA A 101 7.31 -3.67 0.86
CA ALA A 101 7.93 -4.41 1.94
C ALA A 101 6.94 -4.67 3.07
N GLY A 102 6.76 -5.94 3.43
CA GLY A 102 5.86 -6.39 4.49
C GLY A 102 4.84 -7.42 4.00
N SER A 103 3.79 -7.66 4.79
CA SER A 103 2.85 -8.74 4.50
C SER A 103 1.78 -8.35 3.50
N ILE A 104 1.33 -9.30 2.68
CA ILE A 104 0.18 -9.11 1.79
C ILE A 104 -0.83 -10.24 1.93
N ALA A 105 -2.09 -9.90 2.15
CA ALA A 105 -3.24 -10.79 1.97
C ALA A 105 -3.85 -10.49 0.60
N ASN A 106 -3.59 -11.36 -0.38
CA ASN A 106 -3.96 -11.14 -1.76
C ASN A 106 -5.14 -12.04 -2.18
N PHE A 107 -6.31 -11.44 -2.41
CA PHE A 107 -7.46 -12.08 -3.08
C PHE A 107 -7.71 -11.48 -4.48
N GLY A 108 -6.95 -10.47 -4.87
CA GLY A 108 -7.04 -9.78 -6.16
C GLY A 108 -5.89 -10.14 -7.10
N GLU A 109 -5.30 -9.14 -7.75
CA GLU A 109 -4.10 -9.27 -8.58
C GLU A 109 -2.95 -8.42 -8.04
N LEU A 110 -1.81 -9.05 -7.78
CA LEU A 110 -0.53 -8.39 -7.53
C LEU A 110 0.35 -8.55 -8.78
N VAL A 111 0.76 -7.44 -9.37
CA VAL A 111 1.73 -7.40 -10.47
C VAL A 111 3.03 -6.78 -9.96
N VAL A 112 4.13 -7.52 -10.11
CA VAL A 112 5.45 -7.16 -9.61
C VAL A 112 6.39 -6.92 -10.78
N ARG A 113 6.72 -5.64 -11.04
CA ARG A 113 7.77 -5.20 -11.98
C ARG A 113 8.97 -4.61 -11.26
N GLY A 114 8.78 -4.10 -10.06
CA GLY A 114 9.84 -3.74 -9.11
C GLY A 114 10.06 -4.84 -8.10
N ALA A 115 10.13 -4.48 -6.81
CA ALA A 115 10.47 -5.43 -5.76
C ALA A 115 9.34 -5.65 -4.75
N PHE A 116 9.03 -6.92 -4.47
CA PHE A 116 8.19 -7.32 -3.33
C PHE A 116 9.03 -8.08 -2.31
N GLY A 117 8.89 -7.79 -1.03
CA GLY A 117 9.61 -8.52 0.03
C GLY A 117 8.77 -8.64 1.29
N GLY A 118 8.29 -9.86 1.56
CA GLY A 118 7.53 -10.17 2.76
C GLY A 118 6.64 -11.38 2.61
N ALA A 119 5.83 -11.64 3.64
CA ALA A 119 4.93 -12.79 3.68
C ALA A 119 3.71 -12.57 2.77
N GLN A 120 3.25 -13.62 2.11
CA GLN A 120 2.05 -13.59 1.29
C GLN A 120 1.04 -14.65 1.76
N SER A 121 -0.24 -14.28 1.77
CA SER A 121 -1.37 -15.18 1.97
C SER A 121 -2.51 -14.87 0.98
N GLY A 122 -3.56 -15.69 0.98
CA GLY A 122 -4.70 -15.58 0.07
C GLY A 122 -4.55 -16.43 -1.20
N ASN A 123 -5.56 -16.40 -2.05
CA ASN A 123 -5.67 -17.19 -3.29
C ASN A 123 -5.74 -16.32 -4.56
N GLY A 124 -5.41 -15.03 -4.43
CA GLY A 124 -5.31 -14.09 -5.54
C GLY A 124 -4.15 -14.39 -6.48
N ARG A 125 -4.15 -13.73 -7.63
CA ARG A 125 -3.12 -13.91 -8.67
C ARG A 125 -1.89 -13.08 -8.32
N VAL A 126 -0.71 -13.67 -8.50
CA VAL A 126 0.56 -12.95 -8.52
C VAL A 126 1.20 -13.11 -9.88
N ARG A 127 1.68 -12.01 -10.45
CA ARG A 127 2.41 -11.99 -11.72
C ARG A 127 3.70 -11.24 -11.51
N ILE A 128 4.79 -11.87 -11.92
CA ILE A 128 6.09 -11.21 -12.01
C ILE A 128 6.29 -10.86 -13.48
N GLU A 129 6.61 -9.61 -13.76
CA GLU A 129 6.78 -9.07 -15.11
C GLU A 129 8.11 -8.30 -15.21
N GLY A 130 8.77 -8.37 -16.37
CA GLY A 130 10.07 -7.71 -16.57
C GLY A 130 11.12 -8.19 -15.57
N ASP A 131 11.86 -7.24 -14.99
CA ASP A 131 12.91 -7.50 -13.99
C ASP A 131 12.37 -7.58 -12.55
N GLY A 132 11.04 -7.66 -12.40
CA GLY A 132 10.41 -7.74 -11.08
C GLY A 132 10.85 -8.97 -10.30
N TYR A 133 10.90 -8.87 -8.98
CA TYR A 133 11.32 -9.99 -8.14
C TYR A 133 10.69 -10.00 -6.75
N ILE A 134 10.57 -11.20 -6.19
CA ILE A 134 10.20 -11.42 -4.79
C ILE A 134 11.47 -11.68 -3.99
N LYS A 135 11.83 -10.73 -3.13
CA LYS A 135 13.03 -10.78 -2.29
C LYS A 135 12.85 -11.82 -1.20
N GLN A 136 13.78 -12.77 -1.14
CA GLN A 136 13.83 -13.76 -0.07
C GLN A 136 14.42 -13.15 1.21
N PRO A 137 13.90 -13.52 2.39
CA PRO A 137 14.47 -13.06 3.65
C PRO A 137 15.83 -13.70 3.92
N VAL A 138 16.73 -12.92 4.52
CA VAL A 138 17.91 -13.45 5.21
C VAL A 138 17.46 -13.86 6.60
N ILE A 139 17.59 -15.15 6.92
CA ILE A 139 17.20 -15.68 8.23
C ILE A 139 18.41 -15.56 9.17
N ARG A 140 18.28 -14.78 10.25
CA ARG A 140 19.26 -14.74 11.34
C ARG A 140 18.56 -15.03 12.67
N ASN A 141 18.99 -16.06 13.38
CA ASN A 141 18.41 -16.48 14.66
C ASN A 141 16.87 -16.70 14.61
N GLY A 142 16.37 -17.26 13.51
CA GLY A 142 14.93 -17.49 13.30
C GLY A 142 14.13 -16.24 12.92
N VAL A 143 14.77 -15.06 12.84
CA VAL A 143 14.14 -13.81 12.41
C VAL A 143 14.41 -13.59 10.92
N HIS A 144 13.38 -13.24 10.17
CA HIS A 144 13.44 -12.96 8.74
C HIS A 144 13.77 -11.48 8.50
N TYR A 145 14.95 -11.20 7.97
CA TYR A 145 15.41 -9.86 7.61
C TYR A 145 15.30 -9.64 6.10
N TYR A 146 14.82 -8.48 5.69
CA TYR A 146 14.82 -8.05 4.30
C TYR A 146 15.75 -6.83 4.20
N ASP A 147 17.01 -7.07 3.85
CA ASP A 147 18.04 -6.03 3.69
C ASP A 147 17.99 -5.53 2.25
N TRP A 148 17.57 -4.28 2.04
CA TRP A 148 17.19 -3.78 0.72
C TRP A 148 18.34 -3.22 -0.09
#